data_AF-A0A381EKI4-F1
#
_entry.id   AF-A0A381EKI4-F1
#
_cell.length_a   1.000
_cell.length_b   1.000
_cell.length_c   1.000
_cell.angle_alpha   90.00
_cell.angle_beta   90.00
_cell.angle_gamma   90.00
#
_symmetry.space_group_name_H-M   'P 1'
#
loop_
_entity.id
_entity.type
_entity.pdbx_description
1 polymer ?
#
loop_
_entity_poly.entity_id
_entity_poly.type
_entity_poly.pdbx_seq_one_letter_code
_entity_poly.pdbx_strand_id
1 'polypeptide(L)'
;MGANENITLNPHQNNAVYRFLQKMNTLLAHDVGTGKTYTMIASAMLSKYLGLAKKSLIITPNNVCAQMAREARALYPNARIKLVSGVSRAEKNRLMADVKNNDYDLVIILFSL
;
A
#
# COMPACT_ATOMS: atom_id res chain seq x y z
N MET A 1 -11.00 -5.17 -8.07
CA MET A 1 -10.34 -6.06 -7.08
C MET A 1 -11.19 -6.06 -5.83
N GLY A 2 -11.66 -7.24 -5.40
CA GLY A 2 -12.41 -7.35 -4.15
C GLY A 2 -11.45 -7.31 -2.95
N ALA A 3 -11.77 -6.51 -1.94
CA ALA A 3 -11.16 -6.67 -0.62
C ALA A 3 -11.62 -8.00 -0.01
N ASN A 4 -10.84 -8.54 0.92
CA ASN A 4 -11.18 -9.74 1.66
C ASN A 4 -12.48 -9.51 2.46
N GLU A 5 -13.51 -10.30 2.18
CA GLU A 5 -14.84 -10.17 2.78
C GLU A 5 -14.85 -10.43 4.30
N ASN A 6 -13.83 -11.14 4.81
CA ASN A 6 -13.67 -11.40 6.24
C ASN A 6 -13.04 -10.23 7.01
N ILE A 7 -12.62 -9.16 6.32
CA ILE A 7 -11.98 -7.99 6.92
C ILE A 7 -12.84 -6.76 6.64
N THR A 8 -13.53 -6.27 7.66
CA THR A 8 -14.34 -5.06 7.58
C THR A 8 -13.57 -3.87 8.14
N LEU A 9 -13.42 -2.81 7.34
CA LEU A 9 -12.86 -1.55 7.82
C LEU A 9 -13.86 -0.84 8.73
N ASN A 10 -13.38 -0.30 9.84
CA ASN A 10 -14.17 0.51 10.74
C ASN A 10 -14.64 1.82 10.07
N PRO A 11 -15.73 2.43 10.54
CA PRO A 11 -16.26 3.67 9.96
C PRO A 11 -15.23 4.80 9.80
N HIS A 12 -14.35 5.01 10.80
CA HIS A 12 -13.32 6.04 10.72
C HIS A 12 -12.26 5.75 9.66
N GLN A 13 -11.96 4.49 9.40
CA GLN A 13 -11.02 4.08 8.34
C GLN A 13 -11.63 4.36 6.97
N ASN A 14 -12.91 4.04 6.77
CA ASN A 14 -13.63 4.34 5.53
C ASN A 14 -13.73 5.86 5.29
N ASN A 15 -14.02 6.64 6.32
CA ASN A 15 -14.04 8.11 6.22
C ASN A 15 -12.66 8.69 5.85
N ALA A 16 -11.60 8.15 6.44
CA ALA A 16 -10.23 8.55 6.13
C ALA A 16 -9.83 8.19 4.69
N VAL A 17 -10.21 7.01 4.21
CA VAL A 17 -10.03 6.61 2.80
C VAL A 17 -10.77 7.54 1.87
N TYR A 18 -12.04 7.85 2.16
CA TYR A 18 -12.82 8.77 1.36
C TYR A 18 -12.17 10.16 1.29
N ARG A 19 -11.72 10.70 2.43
CA ARG A 19 -10.99 11.96 2.49
C ARG A 19 -9.71 11.93 1.63
N PHE A 20 -8.94 10.85 1.70
CA PHE A 20 -7.76 10.66 0.87
C PHE A 20 -8.11 10.72 -0.61
N LEU A 21 -9.14 9.97 -1.04
CA LEU A 21 -9.56 9.92 -2.45
C LEU A 21 -10.08 11.26 -2.97
N GLN A 22 -10.61 12.14 -2.11
CA GLN A 22 -11.05 13.48 -2.52
C GLN A 22 -9.90 14.49 -2.60
N LYS A 23 -8.90 14.39 -1.71
CA LYS A 23 -7.86 15.42 -1.55
C LYS A 23 -6.52 15.05 -2.17
N MET A 24 -6.22 13.77 -2.34
CA MET A 24 -4.93 13.19 -2.77
C MET A 24 -3.71 13.52 -1.89
N ASN A 25 -3.82 14.50 -1.00
CA ASN A 25 -2.86 14.81 0.05
C ASN A 25 -3.59 14.78 1.40
N THR A 26 -3.19 13.88 2.29
CA THR A 26 -3.88 13.66 3.57
C THR A 26 -2.91 13.15 4.62
N LEU A 27 -2.87 13.82 5.77
CA LEU A 27 -2.22 13.32 6.97
C LEU A 27 -3.21 12.46 7.78
N LEU A 28 -2.81 11.22 8.09
CA LEU A 28 -3.55 10.29 8.95
C LEU A 28 -3.01 10.31 10.38
N ALA A 29 -3.30 11.37 11.12
CA ALA A 29 -2.88 11.56 12.52
C ALA A 29 -3.77 10.82 13.52
N HIS A 30 -4.01 9.52 13.30
CA HIS A 30 -4.78 8.70 14.25
C HIS A 30 -3.88 8.14 15.36
N ASP A 31 -4.46 7.71 16.48
CA ASP A 31 -3.73 7.03 17.56
C ASP A 31 -3.20 5.65 17.16
N VAL A 32 -2.18 5.16 17.88
CA VAL A 32 -1.63 3.81 17.68
C VAL A 32 -2.73 2.76 17.91
N GLY A 33 -2.70 1.67 17.14
CA GLY A 33 -3.70 0.58 17.23
C GLY A 33 -5.01 0.83 16.47
N THR A 34 -5.27 2.03 15.97
CA THR A 34 -6.54 2.38 15.26
C THR A 34 -6.68 1.82 13.83
N GLY A 35 -5.74 0.99 13.38
CA GLY A 35 -5.80 0.35 12.06
C GLY A 35 -5.33 1.22 10.88
N LYS A 36 -4.44 2.20 11.10
CA LYS A 36 -3.88 3.07 10.04
C LYS A 36 -3.33 2.30 8.84
N THR A 37 -2.75 1.12 9.06
CA THR A 37 -2.18 0.26 8.01
C THR A 37 -3.22 -0.10 6.95
N TYR A 38 -4.38 -0.62 7.34
CA TYR A 38 -5.45 -0.93 6.40
C TYR A 38 -6.06 0.31 5.76
N THR A 39 -6.13 1.43 6.48
CA THR A 39 -6.54 2.72 5.89
C THR A 39 -5.61 3.12 4.74
N MET A 40 -4.28 3.02 4.93
CA MET A 40 -3.29 3.35 3.89
C MET A 40 -3.36 2.40 2.69
N ILE A 41 -3.45 1.08 2.94
CA ILE A 41 -3.54 0.07 1.88
C ILE A 41 -4.82 0.26 1.07
N ALA A 42 -5.97 0.38 1.72
CA ALA A 42 -7.26 0.58 1.05
C ALA A 42 -7.26 1.88 0.23
N SER A 43 -6.71 2.97 0.77
CA SER A 43 -6.57 4.25 0.05
C SER A 43 -5.74 4.10 -1.23
N ALA A 44 -4.60 3.41 -1.15
CA ALA A 44 -3.70 3.17 -2.28
C ALA A 44 -4.32 2.24 -3.34
N MET A 45 -5.03 1.20 -2.92
CA MET A 45 -5.68 0.24 -3.82
C MET A 45 -6.90 0.86 -4.51
N LEU A 46 -7.73 1.60 -3.77
CA LEU A 46 -8.90 2.27 -4.31
C LEU A 46 -8.51 3.42 -5.24
N SER A 47 -7.44 4.17 -4.96
CA SER A 47 -6.99 5.21 -5.88
C SER A 47 -6.57 4.64 -7.23
N LYS A 48 -5.91 3.46 -7.26
CA LYS A 48 -5.63 2.76 -8.52
C LYS A 48 -6.91 2.24 -9.19
N TYR A 49 -7.79 1.60 -8.42
CA TYR A 49 -9.05 1.06 -8.94
C TYR A 49 -9.94 2.13 -9.59
N LEU A 50 -9.98 3.33 -9.01
CA LEU A 50 -10.72 4.49 -9.53
C LEU A 50 -9.98 5.23 -10.66
N GLY A 51 -8.79 4.77 -11.07
CA GLY A 51 -8.01 5.41 -12.12
C GLY A 51 -7.31 6.71 -11.71
N LEU A 52 -7.32 7.05 -10.41
CA LEU A 52 -6.69 8.24 -9.85
C LEU A 52 -5.16 8.06 -9.73
N ALA A 53 -4.72 6.81 -9.61
CA ALA A 53 -3.31 6.41 -9.67
C ALA A 53 -3.11 5.32 -10.73
N LYS A 54 -1.99 5.35 -11.46
CA LYS A 54 -1.63 4.28 -12.41
C LYS A 54 -0.94 3.10 -11.69
N LYS A 55 -0.11 3.43 -10.71
CA LYS A 55 0.67 2.48 -9.91
C LYS A 55 0.86 3.06 -8.53
N SER A 56 0.25 2.43 -7.53
CA SER A 56 0.30 2.92 -6.15
C SER A 56 1.56 2.43 -5.45
N LEU A 57 2.16 3.32 -4.65
CA LEU A 57 3.38 3.07 -3.91
C LEU A 57 3.18 3.42 -2.44
N ILE A 58 3.56 2.51 -1.53
CA ILE A 58 3.70 2.77 -0.10
C ILE A 58 5.18 2.64 0.27
N ILE A 59 5.71 3.68 0.92
CA ILE A 59 7.08 3.69 1.46
C ILE A 59 7.00 3.44 2.96
N THR A 60 7.85 2.56 3.49
CA THR A 60 7.85 2.21 4.92
C THR A 60 9.24 2.20 5.53
N PRO A 61 9.38 2.39 6.86
CA PRO A 61 10.58 2.01 7.58
C PRO A 61 10.94 0.52 7.39
N ASN A 62 12.21 0.18 7.60
CA ASN A 62 12.72 -1.15 7.25
C ASN A 62 12.07 -2.28 8.05
N ASN A 63 11.87 -2.07 9.35
CA ASN A 63 11.34 -3.06 10.29
C ASN A 63 9.87 -3.42 10.06
N VAL A 64 9.08 -2.56 9.39
CA VAL A 64 7.63 -2.78 9.18
C VAL A 64 7.27 -3.10 7.74
N CYS A 65 8.23 -3.12 6.81
CA CYS A 65 7.98 -3.31 5.39
C CYS A 65 7.39 -4.68 5.06
N ALA A 66 7.97 -5.74 5.64
CA ALA A 66 7.44 -7.09 5.51
C ALA A 66 6.04 -7.22 6.12
N GLN A 67 5.78 -6.51 7.24
CA GLN A 67 4.45 -6.49 7.85
C GLN A 67 3.43 -5.79 6.94
N MET A 68 3.76 -4.62 6.40
CA MET A 68 2.90 -3.92 5.43
C MET A 68 2.53 -4.81 4.24
N ALA A 69 3.50 -5.58 3.71
CA ALA A 69 3.23 -6.50 2.61
C ALA A 69 2.35 -7.70 3.00
N ARG A 70 2.44 -8.19 4.24
CA ARG A 70 1.52 -9.22 4.74
C ARG A 70 0.11 -8.67 4.89
N GLU A 71 -0.03 -7.50 5.50
CA GLU A 71 -1.32 -6.83 5.71
C GLU A 71 -2.00 -6.50 4.37
N ALA A 72 -1.23 -6.05 3.37
CA ALA A 72 -1.76 -5.79 2.04
C ALA A 72 -2.29 -7.06 1.36
N ARG A 73 -1.58 -8.19 1.48
CA ARG A 73 -2.03 -9.48 0.95
C ARG A 73 -3.23 -10.03 1.72
N ALA A 74 -3.31 -9.79 3.02
CA ALA A 74 -4.45 -10.19 3.83
C ALA A 74 -5.72 -9.43 3.42
N LEU A 75 -5.61 -8.11 3.22
CA LEU A 75 -6.74 -7.25 2.82
C LEU A 75 -7.12 -7.42 1.35
N TYR A 76 -6.16 -7.65 0.45
CA TYR A 76 -6.38 -7.83 -0.98
C TYR A 76 -5.65 -9.08 -1.50
N PRO A 77 -6.17 -10.30 -1.24
CA PRO A 77 -5.48 -11.55 -1.55
C PRO A 77 -5.25 -11.79 -3.04
N ASN A 78 -6.09 -11.20 -3.90
CA ASN A 78 -6.01 -11.35 -5.36
C ASN A 78 -5.23 -10.21 -6.05
N ALA A 79 -4.65 -9.28 -5.27
CA ALA A 79 -3.89 -8.15 -5.83
C ALA A 79 -2.42 -8.53 -6.09
N ARG A 80 -1.85 -7.98 -7.17
CA ARG A 80 -0.44 -8.10 -7.52
C ARG A 80 0.38 -7.13 -6.66
N ILE A 81 0.81 -7.60 -5.49
CA ILE A 81 1.57 -6.81 -4.51
C ILE A 81 3.07 -7.10 -4.62
N LYS A 82 3.87 -6.08 -4.95
CA LYS A 82 5.33 -6.17 -5.01
C LYS A 82 5.98 -5.56 -3.77
N LEU A 83 6.76 -6.35 -3.06
CA LEU A 83 7.68 -5.87 -2.03
C LEU A 83 9.06 -5.63 -2.65
N VAL A 84 9.64 -4.47 -2.39
CA VAL A 84 11.01 -4.12 -2.79
C VAL A 84 11.86 -3.91 -1.55
N SER A 85 12.66 -4.93 -1.23
CA SER A 85 13.44 -5.00 0.00
C SER A 85 14.93 -5.30 -0.24
N GLY A 86 15.50 -4.80 -1.34
CA GLY A 86 16.88 -5.10 -1.72
C GLY A 86 17.91 -4.52 -0.74
N VAL A 87 18.98 -5.26 -0.47
CA VAL A 87 20.04 -4.83 0.45
C VAL A 87 21.21 -4.17 -0.28
N SER A 88 21.47 -4.57 -1.53
CA SER A 88 22.53 -4.00 -2.38
C SER A 88 21.97 -3.05 -3.43
N ARG A 89 22.81 -2.12 -3.91
CA ARG A 89 22.43 -1.20 -5.01
C ARG A 89 22.03 -1.94 -6.28
N ALA A 90 22.75 -3.00 -6.64
CA ALA A 90 22.45 -3.80 -7.83
C ALA A 90 21.09 -4.49 -7.71
N GLU A 91 20.79 -5.07 -6.54
CA GLU A 91 19.50 -5.70 -6.29
C GLU A 91 18.34 -4.70 -6.31
N LYS A 92 18.52 -3.53 -5.68
CA LYS A 92 17.53 -2.44 -5.70
C LYS A 92 17.24 -1.98 -7.13
N ASN A 93 18.27 -1.78 -7.95
CA ASN A 93 18.12 -1.43 -9.37
C ASN A 93 17.34 -2.50 -10.14
N ARG A 94 17.65 -3.78 -9.93
CA ARG A 94 16.91 -4.90 -10.54
C ARG A 94 15.44 -4.91 -10.14
N LEU A 95 15.14 -4.72 -8.84
CA LEU A 95 13.78 -4.68 -8.33
C LEU A 95 13.01 -3.46 -8.85
N MET A 96 13.66 -2.31 -9.02
CA MET A 96 13.04 -1.13 -9.62
C MET A 96 12.76 -1.32 -11.12
N ALA A 97 13.66 -1.99 -11.85
CA ALA A 97 13.42 -2.35 -13.24
C ALA A 97 12.22 -3.31 -13.39
N ASP A 98 12.11 -4.29 -12.50
CA ASP A 98 10.96 -5.20 -12.41
C ASP A 98 9.65 -4.44 -12.11
N VAL A 99 9.67 -3.50 -11.15
CA VAL A 99 8.53 -2.62 -10.86
C VAL A 99 8.17 -1.77 -12.07
N LYS A 100 9.14 -1.26 -12.83
CA LYS A 100 8.89 -0.44 -14.03
C LYS A 100 8.19 -1.26 -15.12
N ASN A 101 8.67 -2.48 -15.37
CA ASN A 101 8.26 -3.29 -16.52
C ASN A 101 7.00 -4.12 -16.28
N ASN A 102 6.59 -4.30 -15.02
CA ASN A 102 5.40 -5.05 -14.66
C ASN A 102 4.27 -4.15 -14.15
N ASP A 103 3.03 -4.59 -14.34
CA ASP A 103 1.86 -3.97 -13.74
C ASP A 103 1.61 -4.56 -12.36
N TYR A 104 1.76 -3.73 -11.34
CA TYR A 104 1.48 -4.06 -9.95
C TYR A 104 0.37 -3.17 -9.44
N ASP A 105 -0.48 -3.72 -8.59
CA ASP A 105 -1.58 -2.96 -7.97
C ASP A 105 -1.05 -2.09 -6.85
N LEU A 106 -0.12 -2.64 -6.08
CA LEU A 106 0.56 -1.96 -5.00
C LEU A 106 2.02 -2.37 -4.96
N VAL A 107 2.90 -1.38 -4.90
CA VAL A 107 4.32 -1.55 -4.62
C VAL A 107 4.57 -1.07 -3.20
N ILE A 108 5.37 -1.83 -2.45
CA ILE A 108 5.79 -1.49 -1.09
C ILE A 108 7.32 -1.42 -1.10
N ILE A 109 7.87 -0.27 -0.74
CA ILE A 109 9.31 0.02 -0.82
C ILE A 109 9.85 0.41 0.55
N LEU A 110 11.06 -0.05 0.88
CA LEU A 110 11.83 0.43 2.02
C LEU A 110 12.25 1.89 1.82
N PHE A 111 12.16 2.74 2.86
CA PHE A 111 12.66 4.12 2.79
C PHE A 111 14.14 4.21 2.39
N SER A 112 14.97 3.27 2.85
CA SER A 112 16.43 3.28 2.65
C SER A 112 16.88 2.74 1.29
N LEU A 113 16.06 2.87 0.25
CA LEU A 113 16.41 2.42 -1.11
C LEU A 113 17.60 3.21 -1.68
#